data_AF-A0A919JNV0-F1
#
_entry.id   AF-A0A919JNV0-F1
#
_cell.length_a   1.000
_cell.length_b   1.000
_cell.length_c   1.000
_cell.angle_alpha   90.00
_cell.angle_beta   90.00
_cell.angle_gamma   90.00
#
_symmetry.space_group_name_H-M   'P 1'
#
loop_
_entity.id
_entity.type
_entity.pdbx_description
1 polymer ?
#
loop_
_entity_poly.entity_id
_entity_poly.type
_entity_poly.pdbx_seq_one_letter_code
_entity_poly.pdbx_strand_id
1 'polypeptide(L)'
;MTAAGWVPAGLVVLAALDGAFAGFRSSCGRTGLIRRRREDIRAHLRGLATAAALLGPVAGLVLADVLARPERWDRYLAAGRVMLLLYLPFGAVVLAALAGYAVLGWRRRFLATALILGPCTFARPYVAAAGVVLAARAGGDLLVTLAAAASVAAACAVEPVLDRWWVATARRRPPDRPTGTASRR
;
A
#
# COMPACT_ATOMS: atom_id res chain seq x y z
N MET A 1 -8.00 21.15 14.12
CA MET A 1 -7.60 19.75 14.39
C MET A 1 -6.69 19.77 15.60
N THR A 2 -7.07 19.10 16.69
CA THR A 2 -6.18 18.99 17.86
C THR A 2 -4.86 18.36 17.40
N ALA A 3 -3.75 18.75 18.04
CA ALA A 3 -2.41 18.26 17.73
C ALA A 3 -2.24 16.73 17.84
N ALA A 4 -3.28 15.98 18.22
CA ALA A 4 -3.30 14.52 18.29
C ALA A 4 -3.80 13.84 16.99
N GLY A 5 -4.61 14.52 16.15
CA GLY A 5 -5.27 13.87 15.01
C GLY A 5 -4.40 13.64 13.78
N TRP A 6 -3.24 14.29 13.68
CA TRP A 6 -2.39 14.22 12.48
C TRP A 6 -1.62 12.90 12.36
N VAL A 7 -1.30 12.24 13.49
CA VAL A 7 -0.61 10.94 13.50
C VAL A 7 -1.45 9.85 12.83
N PRO A 8 -2.68 9.55 13.29
CA PRO A 8 -3.52 8.55 12.65
C PRO A 8 -3.88 8.96 11.22
N ALA A 9 -4.17 10.24 10.97
CA ALA A 9 -4.45 10.73 9.62
C ALA A 9 -3.27 10.51 8.66
N GLY A 10 -2.05 10.80 9.09
CA GLY A 10 -0.83 10.60 8.30
C GLY A 10 -0.58 9.12 7.98
N LEU A 11 -0.77 8.23 8.96
CA LEU A 11 -0.65 6.78 8.76
C LEU A 11 -1.72 6.24 7.81
N VAL A 12 -2.97 6.71 7.94
CA VAL A 12 -4.06 6.34 7.02
C VAL A 12 -3.76 6.79 5.60
N VAL A 13 -3.28 8.02 5.41
CA VAL A 13 -2.89 8.53 4.08
C VAL A 13 -1.75 7.69 3.49
N LEU A 14 -0.72 7.39 4.26
CA LEU A 14 0.39 6.55 3.81
C LEU A 14 -0.08 5.15 3.41
N ALA A 15 -0.91 4.51 4.24
CA ALA A 15 -1.44 3.18 3.95
C ALA A 15 -2.35 3.18 2.71
N ALA A 16 -3.17 4.23 2.53
CA ALA A 16 -4.03 4.39 1.37
C ALA A 16 -3.23 4.55 0.07
N LEU A 17 -2.20 5.40 0.09
CA LEU A 17 -1.29 5.60 -1.04
C LEU A 17 -0.54 4.31 -1.38
N ASP A 18 0.01 3.65 -0.38
CA ASP A 18 0.73 2.39 -0.51
C ASP A 18 -0.16 1.29 -1.11
N GLY A 19 -1.39 1.15 -0.60
CA GLY A 19 -2.40 0.24 -1.16
C GLY A 19 -2.74 0.57 -2.61
N ALA A 20 -2.99 1.84 -2.92
CA ALA A 20 -3.30 2.29 -4.28
C ALA A 20 -2.15 2.00 -5.26
N PHE A 21 -0.90 2.24 -4.87
CA PHE A 21 0.29 1.96 -5.68
C PHE A 21 0.56 0.46 -5.83
N ALA A 22 0.30 -0.35 -4.80
CA ALA A 22 0.34 -1.81 -4.91
C ALA A 22 -0.69 -2.32 -5.92
N GLY A 23 -1.90 -1.77 -5.88
CA GLY A 23 -2.95 -1.98 -6.88
C GLY A 23 -2.49 -1.69 -8.30
N PHE A 24 -1.92 -0.50 -8.52
CA PHE A 24 -1.40 -0.10 -9.82
C PHE A 24 -0.27 -1.02 -10.30
N ARG A 25 0.74 -1.29 -9.46
CA ARG A 25 1.88 -2.18 -9.81
C ARG A 25 1.40 -3.59 -10.18
N SER A 26 0.46 -4.15 -9.42
CA SER A 26 -0.12 -5.46 -9.75
C SER A 26 -0.80 -5.47 -11.13
N SER A 27 -1.31 -4.33 -11.62
CA SER A 27 -1.96 -4.27 -12.92
C SER A 27 -0.99 -4.05 -14.10
N CYS A 28 0.24 -3.59 -13.83
CA CYS A 28 1.23 -3.32 -14.87
C CYS A 28 1.63 -4.62 -15.59
N GLY A 29 1.68 -4.59 -16.92
CA GLY A 29 2.05 -5.76 -17.74
C GLY A 29 0.96 -6.84 -17.90
N ARG A 30 -0.21 -6.70 -17.26
CA ARG A 30 -1.31 -7.68 -17.35
C ARG A 30 -2.34 -7.39 -18.45
N THR A 31 -2.35 -6.19 -19.04
CA THR A 31 -3.23 -5.84 -20.16
C THR A 31 -2.42 -5.15 -21.25
N GLY A 32 -2.57 -5.58 -22.51
CA GLY A 32 -1.89 -5.02 -23.69
C GLY A 32 -2.57 -3.77 -24.28
N LEU A 33 -3.46 -3.13 -23.52
CA LEU A 33 -4.29 -2.02 -24.02
C LEU A 33 -3.53 -0.69 -24.02
N ILE A 34 -3.58 0.03 -25.14
CA ILE A 34 -2.92 1.32 -25.35
C ILE A 34 -3.60 2.46 -24.57
N ARG A 35 -4.94 2.42 -24.42
CA ARG A 35 -5.71 3.41 -23.64
C ARG A 35 -6.25 2.78 -22.36
N ARG A 36 -5.52 3.00 -21.26
CA ARG A 36 -5.72 2.24 -20.01
C ARG A 36 -6.23 3.01 -18.80
N ARG A 37 -6.55 4.29 -18.95
CA ARG A 37 -6.91 5.18 -17.82
C ARG A 37 -8.00 4.61 -16.90
N ARG A 38 -9.05 4.00 -17.46
CA ARG A 38 -10.14 3.39 -16.67
C ARG A 38 -9.68 2.15 -15.90
N GLU A 39 -8.80 1.34 -16.48
CA GLU A 39 -8.25 0.16 -15.82
C GLU A 39 -7.26 0.55 -14.73
N ASP A 40 -6.45 1.58 -14.98
CA ASP A 40 -5.51 2.10 -14.00
C ASP A 40 -6.25 2.62 -12.77
N ILE A 41 -7.32 3.42 -12.96
CA ILE A 41 -8.17 3.88 -11.84
C ILE A 41 -8.75 2.69 -11.08
N ARG A 42 -9.30 1.68 -11.77
CA ARG A 42 -9.83 0.47 -11.12
C ARG A 42 -8.74 -0.30 -10.37
N ALA A 43 -7.52 -0.34 -10.87
CA ALA A 43 -6.39 -0.99 -10.21
C ALA A 43 -6.03 -0.28 -8.90
N HIS A 44 -5.93 1.05 -8.91
CA HIS A 44 -5.72 1.83 -7.69
C HIS A 44 -6.84 1.61 -6.67
N LEU A 45 -8.10 1.66 -7.11
CA LEU A 45 -9.26 1.44 -6.23
C LEU A 45 -9.27 0.03 -5.62
N ARG A 46 -8.91 -0.99 -6.39
CA ARG A 46 -8.78 -2.36 -5.88
C ARG A 46 -7.67 -2.46 -4.83
N GLY A 47 -6.53 -1.82 -5.10
CA GLY A 47 -5.43 -1.76 -4.14
C GLY A 47 -5.83 -1.07 -2.84
N LEU A 48 -6.51 0.06 -2.92
CA LEU A 48 -7.07 0.78 -1.78
C LEU A 48 -8.08 -0.08 -1.01
N ALA A 49 -8.99 -0.75 -1.72
CA ALA A 49 -10.00 -1.61 -1.11
C ALA A 49 -9.36 -2.82 -0.40
N THR A 50 -8.34 -3.44 -0.99
CA THR A 50 -7.60 -4.55 -0.36
C THR A 50 -6.84 -4.07 0.87
N ALA A 51 -6.18 -2.92 0.81
CA ALA A 51 -5.52 -2.33 1.96
C ALA A 51 -6.52 -2.03 3.10
N ALA A 52 -7.66 -1.43 2.77
CA ALA A 52 -8.74 -1.16 3.74
C ALA A 52 -9.29 -2.46 4.35
N ALA A 53 -9.50 -3.50 3.54
CA ALA A 53 -9.99 -4.80 4.03
C ALA A 53 -9.01 -5.50 4.97
N LEU A 54 -7.69 -5.38 4.72
CA LEU A 54 -6.65 -6.00 5.55
C LEU A 54 -6.34 -5.19 6.82
N LEU A 55 -6.36 -3.85 6.72
CA LEU A 55 -6.07 -2.96 7.86
C LEU A 55 -7.29 -2.69 8.73
N GLY A 56 -8.50 -2.79 8.18
CA GLY A 56 -9.75 -2.53 8.87
C GLY A 56 -9.91 -3.29 10.20
N PRO A 57 -9.66 -4.61 10.24
CA PRO A 57 -9.70 -5.38 11.48
C PRO A 57 -8.72 -4.86 12.54
N VAL A 58 -7.49 -4.49 12.14
CA VAL A 58 -6.47 -3.96 13.06
C VAL A 58 -6.90 -2.59 13.59
N ALA A 59 -7.38 -1.71 12.71
CA ALA A 59 -7.91 -0.40 13.09
C ALA A 59 -9.12 -0.52 14.04
N GLY A 60 -10.02 -1.49 13.78
CA GLY A 60 -11.16 -1.79 14.63
C GLY A 60 -10.74 -2.29 16.03
N LEU A 61 -9.73 -3.15 16.11
CA LEU A 61 -9.18 -3.63 17.39
C LEU A 61 -8.55 -2.49 18.20
N VAL A 62 -7.74 -1.63 17.56
CA VAL A 62 -7.15 -0.46 18.22
C VAL A 62 -8.24 0.50 18.70
N LEU A 63 -9.25 0.77 17.86
CA LEU A 63 -10.36 1.63 18.23
C LEU A 63 -11.15 1.06 19.42
N ALA A 64 -11.45 -0.24 19.40
CA ALA A 64 -12.14 -0.91 20.50
C ALA A 64 -11.33 -0.86 21.81
N ASP A 65 -10.02 -1.08 21.74
CA ASP A 65 -9.12 -1.01 22.91
C ASP A 65 -9.07 0.41 23.49
N VAL A 66 -8.96 1.43 22.65
CA VAL A 66 -8.97 2.84 23.08
C VAL A 66 -10.32 3.26 23.65
N LEU A 67 -11.43 2.79 23.09
CA LEU A 67 -12.77 3.05 23.63
C LEU A 67 -12.98 2.37 24.99
N ALA A 68 -12.42 1.18 25.18
CA ALA A 68 -12.49 0.48 26.45
C ALA A 68 -11.53 1.06 27.52
N ARG A 69 -10.38 1.59 27.09
CA ARG A 69 -9.28 2.08 27.94
C ARG A 69 -8.68 3.36 27.34
N PRO A 70 -9.31 4.52 27.54
CA PRO A 70 -8.89 5.78 26.93
C PRO A 70 -7.44 6.18 27.26
N GLU A 71 -6.92 5.78 28.41
CA GLU A 71 -5.54 6.00 28.84
C GLU A 71 -4.49 5.34 27.93
N ARG A 72 -4.89 4.37 27.10
CA ARG A 72 -4.00 3.71 26.13
C ARG A 72 -3.75 4.55 24.88
N TRP A 73 -4.55 5.59 24.65
CA TRP A 73 -4.45 6.46 23.48
C TRP A 73 -3.03 7.03 23.30
N ASP A 74 -2.41 7.50 24.38
CA ASP A 74 -1.07 8.07 24.33
C ASP A 74 0.00 7.06 23.93
N ARG A 75 -0.17 5.77 24.26
CA ARG A 75 0.76 4.70 23.84
C ARG A 75 0.66 4.44 22.34
N TYR A 76 -0.56 4.39 21.80
CA TYR A 76 -0.78 4.26 20.36
C TYR A 76 -0.27 5.48 19.60
N LEU A 77 -0.46 6.68 20.15
CA LEU A 77 0.09 7.91 19.56
C LEU A 77 1.62 7.93 19.58
N ALA A 78 2.25 7.50 20.67
CA ALA A 78 3.71 7.42 20.78
C ALA A 78 4.28 6.46 19.73
N ALA A 79 3.73 5.23 19.66
CA ALA A 79 4.11 4.25 18.66
C ALA A 79 3.86 4.76 17.22
N GLY A 80 2.68 5.31 16.96
CA GLY A 80 2.29 5.84 15.66
C GLY A 80 3.16 7.01 15.21
N ARG A 81 3.57 7.90 16.13
CA ARG A 81 4.45 9.04 15.83
C ARG A 81 5.82 8.56 15.37
N VAL A 82 6.38 7.54 16.02
CA VAL A 82 7.67 6.96 15.65
C VAL A 82 7.60 6.28 14.29
N MET A 83 6.55 5.50 14.03
CA MET A 83 6.31 4.90 12.72
C MET A 83 6.16 5.97 11.64
N LEU A 84 5.38 7.02 11.91
CA LEU A 84 5.15 8.10 10.96
C LEU A 84 6.44 8.88 10.66
N LEU A 85 7.24 9.21 11.68
CA LEU A 85 8.54 9.88 11.47
C LEU A 85 9.49 9.05 10.61
N LEU A 86 9.46 7.72 10.74
CA LEU A 86 10.26 6.83 9.92
C LEU A 86 9.72 6.71 8.48
N TYR A 87 8.40 6.62 8.31
CA TYR A 87 7.78 6.38 7.02
C TYR A 87 7.62 7.64 6.18
N LEU A 88 7.48 8.80 6.80
CA LEU A 88 7.29 10.08 6.12
C LEU A 88 8.43 10.43 5.14
N PRO A 89 9.73 10.37 5.51
CA PRO A 89 10.81 10.69 4.57
C PRO A 89 10.84 9.69 3.40
N PHE A 90 10.60 8.41 3.68
CA PHE A 90 10.53 7.39 2.64
C PHE A 90 9.36 7.63 1.67
N GLY A 91 8.17 7.93 2.20
CA GLY A 91 7.00 8.28 1.42
C GLY A 91 7.19 9.56 0.60
N ALA A 92 7.87 10.57 1.17
CA ALA A 92 8.19 11.81 0.48
C ALA A 92 9.11 11.59 -0.73
N VAL A 93 10.13 10.73 -0.60
CA VAL A 93 11.01 10.35 -1.72
C VAL A 93 10.21 9.66 -2.82
N VAL A 94 9.32 8.74 -2.47
CA VAL A 94 8.44 8.05 -3.43
C VAL A 94 7.51 9.03 -4.14
N LEU A 95 6.87 9.93 -3.40
CA LEU A 95 5.98 10.96 -3.97
C LEU A 95 6.74 11.93 -4.87
N ALA A 96 7.96 12.33 -4.50
CA ALA A 96 8.82 13.16 -5.34
C ALA A 96 9.18 12.44 -6.65
N ALA A 97 9.48 11.14 -6.60
CA ALA A 97 9.73 10.34 -7.79
C ALA A 97 8.49 10.26 -8.70
N LEU A 98 7.30 10.09 -8.12
CA LEU A 98 6.02 10.09 -8.83
C LEU A 98 5.68 11.45 -9.46
N ALA A 99 5.90 12.54 -8.73
CA ALA A 99 5.75 13.89 -9.26
C ALA A 99 6.71 14.13 -10.43
N GLY A 100 7.96 13.70 -10.28
CA GLY A 100 8.94 13.68 -11.36
C GLY A 100 8.44 12.87 -12.56
N TYR A 101 7.89 11.68 -12.35
CA TYR A 101 7.30 10.86 -13.40
C TYR A 101 6.16 11.58 -14.14
N ALA A 102 5.28 12.28 -13.42
CA ALA A 102 4.18 13.02 -14.04
C ALA A 102 4.68 14.17 -14.94
N VAL A 103 5.70 14.91 -14.50
CA VAL A 103 6.16 16.15 -15.15
C VAL A 103 7.26 15.94 -16.20
N LEU A 104 8.17 14.97 -16.00
CA LEU A 104 9.36 14.79 -16.84
C LEU A 104 9.05 14.08 -18.18
N GLY A 105 9.86 14.34 -19.21
CA GLY A 105 9.78 13.67 -20.51
C GLY A 105 10.18 12.17 -20.47
N TRP A 106 9.76 11.40 -21.49
CA TRP A 106 9.84 9.92 -21.54
C TRP A 106 11.19 9.33 -21.08
N ARG A 107 12.33 9.83 -21.59
CA ARG A 107 13.66 9.32 -21.21
C ARG A 107 13.99 9.49 -19.73
N ARG A 108 13.60 10.63 -19.13
CA ARG A 108 13.87 10.95 -17.71
C ARG A 108 12.91 10.20 -16.78
N ARG A 109 11.69 9.88 -17.25
CA ARG A 109 10.74 9.02 -16.53
C ARG A 109 11.34 7.64 -16.25
N PHE A 110 11.93 7.01 -17.26
CA PHE A 110 12.50 5.68 -17.11
C PHE A 110 13.65 5.64 -16.09
N LEU A 111 14.51 6.67 -16.14
CA LEU A 111 15.63 6.80 -15.21
C LEU A 111 15.17 7.02 -13.76
N ALA A 112 14.19 7.92 -13.56
CA ALA A 112 13.62 8.20 -12.24
C ALA A 112 12.93 6.96 -11.64
N THR A 113 12.17 6.22 -12.44
CA THR A 113 11.51 5.00 -11.98
C THR A 113 12.52 3.89 -11.67
N ALA A 114 13.56 3.70 -12.50
CA ALA A 114 14.54 2.65 -12.29
C ALA A 114 15.45 2.90 -11.08
N LEU A 115 15.97 4.13 -10.93
CA LEU A 115 16.91 4.47 -9.86
C LEU A 115 16.25 4.70 -8.50
N ILE A 116 15.02 5.22 -8.47
CA ILE A 116 14.36 5.56 -7.20
C ILE A 116 13.37 4.46 -6.82
N LEU A 117 12.48 4.09 -7.74
CA LEU A 117 11.39 3.16 -7.42
C LEU A 117 11.92 1.74 -7.18
N GLY A 118 12.91 1.27 -7.95
CA GLY A 118 13.53 -0.04 -7.78
C GLY A 118 14.06 -0.25 -6.35
N PRO A 119 15.04 0.55 -5.91
CA PRO A 119 15.60 0.43 -4.56
C PRO A 119 14.59 0.70 -3.45
N CYS A 120 13.69 1.67 -3.61
CA CYS A 120 12.64 1.92 -2.62
C CYS A 120 11.73 0.71 -2.44
N THR A 121 11.40 -0.02 -3.51
CA THR A 121 10.57 -1.22 -3.41
C THR A 121 11.25 -2.31 -2.57
N PHE A 122 12.57 -2.47 -2.70
CA PHE A 122 13.36 -3.39 -1.86
C PHE A 122 13.54 -2.90 -0.43
N ALA A 123 13.69 -1.59 -0.21
CA ALA A 123 13.87 -1.02 1.12
C ALA A 123 12.59 -1.10 1.99
N ARG A 124 11.40 -1.10 1.36
CA ARG A 124 10.09 -1.10 2.02
C ARG A 124 9.93 -2.13 3.16
N PRO A 125 10.19 -3.45 2.98
CA PRO A 125 10.07 -4.42 4.08
C PRO A 125 11.03 -4.16 5.24
N TYR A 126 12.25 -3.68 4.97
CA TYR A 126 13.23 -3.35 6.02
C TYR A 126 12.82 -2.11 6.82
N VAL A 127 12.36 -1.06 6.12
CA VAL A 127 11.83 0.15 6.76
C VAL A 127 10.60 -0.18 7.60
N ALA A 128 9.71 -1.03 7.09
CA ALA A 128 8.53 -1.46 7.81
C ALA A 128 8.87 -2.28 9.07
N ALA A 129 9.82 -3.22 8.98
CA ALA A 129 10.31 -3.99 10.13
C ALA A 129 10.97 -3.08 11.18
N ALA A 130 11.80 -2.11 10.76
CA ALA A 130 12.39 -1.12 11.65
C ALA A 130 11.32 -0.28 12.36
N GLY A 131 10.24 0.08 11.65
CA GLY A 131 9.08 0.78 12.23
C GLY A 131 8.42 0.01 13.36
N VAL A 132 8.22 -1.32 13.20
CA VAL A 132 7.66 -2.18 14.26
C VAL A 132 8.59 -2.24 15.47
N VAL A 133 9.89 -2.42 15.27
CA VAL A 133 10.87 -2.51 16.36
C VAL A 133 10.91 -1.20 17.15
N LEU A 134 10.91 -0.06 16.47
CA LEU A 134 10.91 1.25 17.12
C LEU A 134 9.57 1.55 17.80
N ALA A 135 8.45 1.15 17.20
CA ALA A 135 7.12 1.26 17.82
C ALA A 135 7.02 0.41 19.10
N ALA A 136 7.56 -0.80 19.09
CA ALA A 136 7.59 -1.68 20.26
C ALA A 136 8.38 -1.05 21.43
N ARG A 137 9.53 -0.44 21.12
CA ARG A 137 10.33 0.27 22.13
C ARG A 137 9.65 1.54 22.66
N ALA A 138 8.91 2.26 21.83
CA ALA A 138 8.23 3.48 22.23
C ALA A 138 6.92 3.22 23.00
N GLY A 139 6.16 2.19 22.61
CA GLY A 139 4.87 1.87 23.20
C GLY A 139 4.96 1.05 24.49
N GLY A 140 5.99 0.22 24.64
CA GLY A 140 6.24 -0.59 25.85
C GLY A 140 5.14 -1.62 26.19
N ASP A 141 4.16 -1.81 25.30
CA ASP A 141 2.99 -2.66 25.50
C ASP A 141 2.95 -3.73 24.39
N LEU A 142 2.67 -4.97 24.79
CA LEU A 142 2.57 -6.10 23.87
C LEU A 142 1.44 -5.89 22.87
N LEU A 143 0.30 -5.34 23.30
CA LEU A 143 -0.86 -5.16 22.43
C LEU A 143 -0.59 -4.11 21.34
N VAL A 144 0.05 -3.00 21.71
CA VAL A 144 0.49 -1.96 20.77
C VAL A 144 1.50 -2.52 19.78
N THR A 145 2.44 -3.34 20.25
CA THR A 145 3.44 -4.01 19.40
C THR A 145 2.79 -4.97 18.40
N LEU A 146 1.85 -5.79 18.87
CA LEU A 146 1.10 -6.72 18.02
C LEU A 146 0.24 -5.98 16.99
N ALA A 147 -0.42 -4.88 17.38
CA ALA A 147 -1.19 -4.04 16.47
C ALA A 147 -0.30 -3.38 15.41
N ALA A 148 0.88 -2.88 15.79
CA ALA A 148 1.86 -2.32 14.85
C ALA A 148 2.38 -3.39 13.88
N ALA A 149 2.76 -4.57 14.39
CA ALA A 149 3.22 -5.69 13.58
C ALA A 149 2.13 -6.19 12.61
N ALA A 150 0.89 -6.33 13.09
CA ALA A 150 -0.25 -6.74 12.27
C ALA A 150 -0.56 -5.69 11.18
N SER A 151 -0.48 -4.40 11.50
CA SER A 151 -0.66 -3.32 10.51
C SER A 151 0.38 -3.38 9.40
N VAL A 152 1.66 -3.58 9.76
CA VAL A 152 2.75 -3.72 8.80
C VAL A 152 2.58 -4.99 7.95
N ALA A 153 2.26 -6.13 8.58
CA ALA A 153 2.00 -7.37 7.87
C ALA A 153 0.83 -7.24 6.89
N ALA A 154 -0.26 -6.58 7.30
CA ALA A 154 -1.41 -6.28 6.45
C ALA A 154 -1.01 -5.41 5.24
N ALA A 155 -0.24 -4.35 5.44
CA ALA A 155 0.25 -3.48 4.37
C ALA A 155 1.16 -4.24 3.38
N CYS A 156 2.06 -5.08 3.89
CA CYS A 156 2.91 -5.95 3.06
C CYS A 156 2.12 -7.03 2.31
N ALA A 157 1.01 -7.50 2.88
CA ALA A 157 0.18 -8.55 2.29
C ALA A 157 -0.73 -8.06 1.15
N VAL A 158 -0.94 -6.73 0.99
CA VAL A 158 -1.79 -6.18 -0.08
C VAL A 158 -1.36 -6.68 -1.46
N GLU A 159 -0.07 -6.60 -1.75
CA GLU A 159 0.50 -6.96 -3.05
C GLU A 159 0.37 -8.46 -3.39
N PRO A 160 0.83 -9.41 -2.53
CA PRO A 160 0.68 -10.83 -2.83
C PRO A 160 -0.80 -11.26 -2.88
N VAL A 161 -1.69 -10.64 -2.11
CA VAL A 161 -3.13 -10.91 -2.18
C VAL A 161 -3.70 -10.49 -3.54
N LEU A 162 -3.36 -9.29 -4.01
CA LEU A 162 -3.78 -8.80 -5.32
C LEU A 162 -3.24 -9.69 -6.45
N ASP A 163 -1.98 -10.09 -6.38
CA ASP A 163 -1.36 -10.95 -7.38
C ASP A 163 -2.02 -12.33 -7.46
N ARG A 164 -2.29 -12.96 -6.32
CA ARG A 164 -3.05 -14.21 -6.27
C ARG A 164 -4.44 -14.05 -6.85
N TRP A 165 -5.12 -12.94 -6.57
CA TRP A 165 -6.45 -12.65 -7.08
C TRP A 165 -6.46 -12.48 -8.60
N TRP A 166 -5.46 -11.79 -9.16
CA TRP A 166 -5.29 -11.66 -10.61
C TRP A 166 -5.02 -12.99 -11.30
N VAL A 167 -4.15 -13.83 -10.74
CA VAL A 167 -3.87 -15.18 -11.26
C VAL A 167 -5.13 -16.04 -11.23
N ALA A 168 -5.88 -16.01 -10.12
CA ALA A 168 -7.14 -16.73 -9.99
C ALA A 168 -8.19 -16.27 -11.02
N THR A 169 -8.25 -14.97 -11.28
CA THR A 169 -9.19 -14.40 -12.27
C THR A 169 -8.79 -14.74 -13.70
N ALA A 170 -7.49 -14.73 -14.02
CA ALA A 170 -6.98 -15.11 -15.33
C ALA A 170 -7.29 -16.59 -15.66
N ARG A 171 -7.17 -17.50 -14.67
CA ARG A 171 -7.53 -18.92 -14.83
C ARG A 171 -9.02 -19.16 -15.09
N ARG A 172 -9.88 -18.24 -14.68
CA ARG A 172 -11.34 -18.35 -14.86
C ARG A 172 -11.82 -17.83 -16.21
N ARG A 173 -10.98 -17.14 -16.98
CA ARG A 173 -11.34 -16.79 -18.36
C ARG A 173 -11.29 -18.05 -19.22
N PRO A 174 -12.41 -18.48 -19.82
CA PRO A 174 -12.35 -19.53 -20.82
C PRO A 174 -11.39 -19.11 -21.92
N PRO A 175 -10.62 -20.03 -22.53
CA PRO A 175 -9.80 -19.70 -23.69
C PRO A 175 -10.73 -19.09 -24.73
N ASP A 176 -10.36 -17.92 -25.25
CA ASP A 176 -11.06 -17.31 -26.37
C ASP A 176 -11.15 -18.39 -27.45
N ARG A 177 -12.39 -18.84 -27.74
CA ARG A 177 -12.60 -19.76 -28.86
C ARG A 177 -11.97 -19.08 -30.07
N PRO A 178 -11.06 -19.74 -30.81
CA PRO A 178 -10.57 -19.16 -32.04
C PRO A 178 -11.80 -18.85 -32.89
N THR A 179 -12.04 -17.57 -33.15
CA THR A 179 -13.04 -17.13 -34.11
C THR A 179 -12.50 -17.49 -35.48
N GLY A 180 -12.58 -18.79 -35.78
CA GLY A 180 -12.43 -19.33 -37.11
C GLY A 180 -13.63 -18.88 -37.93
N THR A 181 -13.60 -17.63 -38.38
CA THR A 181 -14.17 -17.30 -39.67
C THR A 181 -13.28 -17.97 -40.71
N ALA A 182 -13.48 -19.28 -40.89
CA ALA A 182 -13.12 -19.93 -42.14
C ALA A 182 -13.96 -19.24 -43.21
N SER A 183 -13.30 -18.36 -43.96
CA SER A 183 -13.84 -17.81 -45.20
C SER A 183 -14.25 -18.98 -46.09
N ARG A 184 -15.55 -19.24 -46.22
CA ARG A 184 -16.06 -19.97 -47.37
C ARG A 184 -15.84 -19.07 -48.59
N ARG A 185 -14.82 -19.41 -49.37
CA ARG A 185 -14.77 -19.10 -50.80
C ARG A 185 -15.64 -20.10 -51.54
#